data_AF-A0A166GM75-F1
#
_entry.id   AF-A0A166GM75-F1
#
_cell.length_a   1.000
_cell.length_b   1.000
_cell.length_c   1.000
_cell.angle_alpha   90.00
_cell.angle_beta   90.00
_cell.angle_gamma   90.00
#
_symmetry.space_group_name_H-M   'P 1'
#
loop_
_entity.id
_entity.type
_entity.pdbx_description
1 polymer ?
#
loop_
_entity_poly.entity_id
_entity_poly.type
_entity_poly.pdbx_seq_one_letter_code
_entity_poly.pdbx_strand_id
1 'polypeptide(L)'
;MSADGGSITLNTHAFEPNFLTLQHLVLTNVARTVAEFAAFTRSFPNIGRLTFEPGENAPHSLHSVDRILGIIIANVANGGLMWSKLASIALGTSREYFSVAELGSTKATILQLQAAGHPIRRLLLPEKAHAAMVEMGELIEIEEYDVDWPRTFEWWG
;
A
#
# COMPACT_ATOMS: atom_id res chain seq x y z
N MET A 1 0.19 16.55 34.81
CA MET A 1 0.36 15.14 34.39
C MET A 1 0.58 15.17 32.87
N SER A 2 1.83 15.07 32.44
CA SER A 2 2.21 15.08 31.02
C SER A 2 1.86 13.73 30.39
N ALA A 3 1.14 13.76 29.26
CA ALA A 3 1.05 12.63 28.35
C ALA A 3 2.16 12.79 27.32
N ASP A 4 3.18 11.94 27.44
CA ASP A 4 4.30 11.86 26.52
C ASP A 4 3.82 11.26 25.20
N GLY A 5 3.71 12.11 24.18
CA GLY A 5 3.42 11.71 22.81
C GLY A 5 4.68 11.10 22.22
N GLY A 6 4.79 9.78 22.29
CA GLY A 6 5.86 9.00 21.68
C GLY A 6 5.93 9.23 20.17
N SER A 7 6.74 10.20 19.76
CA SER A 7 7.11 10.44 18.37
C SER A 7 8.04 9.31 17.95
N ILE A 8 7.64 8.53 16.94
CA ILE A 8 8.51 7.55 16.30
C ILE A 8 9.57 8.35 15.54
N THR A 9 10.65 8.68 16.22
CA THR A 9 11.85 9.23 15.60
C THR A 9 12.53 8.09 14.88
N LEU A 10 12.27 7.98 13.57
CA LEU A 10 13.08 7.15 12.69
C LEU A 10 14.50 7.74 12.72
N ASN A 11 15.40 7.06 13.44
CA ASN A 11 16.79 7.47 13.58
C ASN A 11 17.37 7.80 12.19
N THR A 12 17.84 9.03 12.03
CA THR A 12 18.51 9.56 10.85
C THR A 12 19.92 9.00 10.64
N HIS A 13 20.27 7.92 11.36
CA HIS A 13 21.41 7.09 10.97
C HIS A 13 21.02 6.35 9.71
N ALA A 14 21.43 6.96 8.59
CA ALA A 14 21.46 6.41 7.25
C ALA A 14 21.36 4.88 7.27
N PHE A 15 20.19 4.37 6.89
CA PHE A 15 20.15 3.06 6.27
C PHE A 15 21.18 3.14 5.14
N GLU A 16 22.35 2.52 5.34
CA GLU A 16 23.29 2.28 4.25
C GLU A 16 22.49 1.78 3.05
N PRO A 17 22.86 2.15 1.82
CA PRO A 17 22.09 1.84 0.61
C PRO A 17 22.10 0.34 0.24
N ASN A 18 22.15 -0.56 1.22
CA ASN A 18 22.33 -1.99 1.06
C ASN A 18 21.01 -2.75 0.79
N PHE A 19 19.86 -2.08 0.84
CA PHE A 19 18.57 -2.69 0.46
C PHE A 19 18.19 -2.42 -1.01
N LEU A 20 19.18 -2.25 -1.90
CA LEU A 20 18.93 -2.07 -3.34
C LEU A 20 18.14 -3.24 -3.97
N THR A 21 18.18 -4.42 -3.35
CA THR A 21 17.47 -5.63 -3.77
C THR A 21 16.06 -5.73 -3.20
N LEU A 22 15.67 -4.89 -2.23
CA LEU A 22 14.33 -4.94 -1.67
C LEU A 22 13.34 -4.52 -2.75
N GLN A 23 12.55 -5.49 -3.20
CA GLN A 23 11.49 -5.29 -4.20
C GLN A 23 10.11 -5.41 -3.58
N HIS A 24 10.01 -5.98 -2.38
CA HIS A 24 8.75 -6.16 -1.68
C HIS A 24 8.81 -5.48 -0.32
N LEU A 25 7.91 -4.52 -0.10
CA LEU A 25 7.76 -3.81 1.17
C LEU A 25 6.42 -4.19 1.80
N VAL A 26 6.44 -4.57 3.08
CA VAL A 26 5.24 -4.83 3.87
C VAL A 26 5.08 -3.71 4.88
N LEU A 27 3.92 -3.05 4.89
CA LEU A 27 3.59 -1.96 5.78
C LEU A 27 2.52 -2.39 6.78
N THR A 28 2.94 -2.60 8.03
CA THR A 28 2.06 -2.94 9.16
C THR A 28 1.83 -1.71 10.04
N ASN A 29 0.68 -1.04 9.89
CA ASN A 29 0.24 0.08 10.76
C ASN A 29 1.15 1.35 10.80
N VAL A 30 2.18 1.45 9.96
CA VAL A 30 3.24 2.47 10.08
C VAL A 30 3.15 3.68 9.14
N ALA A 31 2.37 3.63 8.05
CA ALA A 31 2.35 4.70 7.07
C ALA A 31 0.94 5.28 6.90
N ARG A 32 0.74 6.54 7.31
CA ARG A 32 -0.55 7.24 7.36
C ARG A 32 -0.57 8.53 6.53
N THR A 33 0.61 9.03 6.15
CA THR A 33 0.80 10.33 5.50
C THR A 33 1.66 10.25 4.24
N VAL A 34 1.49 11.24 3.35
CA VAL A 34 2.33 11.42 2.16
C VAL A 34 3.82 11.57 2.52
N ALA A 35 4.12 12.23 3.64
CA ALA A 35 5.49 12.45 4.08
C ALA A 35 6.19 11.14 4.49
N GLU A 36 5.50 10.24 5.19
CA GLU A 36 6.02 8.92 5.55
C GLU A 36 6.26 8.06 4.30
N PHE A 37 5.31 8.03 3.37
CA PHE A 37 5.49 7.35 2.08
C PHE A 37 6.66 7.89 1.26
N ALA A 38 6.85 9.21 1.25
CA ALA A 38 8.00 9.84 0.61
C ALA A 38 9.32 9.41 1.27
N ALA A 39 9.36 9.30 2.59
CA ALA A 39 10.53 8.80 3.32
C ALA A 39 10.83 7.34 2.97
N PHE A 40 9.80 6.48 2.90
CA PHE A 40 9.97 5.09 2.46
C PHE A 40 10.41 4.99 0.99
N THR A 41 9.86 5.82 0.10
CA THR A 41 10.26 5.86 -1.31
C THR A 41 11.74 6.22 -1.47
N ARG A 42 12.25 7.16 -0.67
CA ARG A 42 13.67 7.52 -0.67
C ARG A 42 14.56 6.40 -0.13
N SER A 43 14.10 5.69 0.89
CA SER A 43 14.86 4.62 1.55
C SER A 43 14.86 3.33 0.74
N PHE A 44 13.75 3.05 0.03
CA PHE A 44 13.53 1.85 -0.76
C PHE A 44 13.00 2.24 -2.14
N PRO A 45 13.86 2.73 -3.06
CA PRO A 45 13.41 3.23 -4.36
C PRO A 45 12.99 2.12 -5.34
N ASN A 46 13.43 0.88 -5.12
CA ASN A 46 13.26 -0.24 -6.05
C ASN A 46 12.06 -1.15 -5.76
N ILE A 47 11.11 -0.71 -4.92
CA ILE A 47 9.93 -1.51 -4.59
C ILE A 47 9.09 -1.77 -5.86
N GLY A 48 8.89 -3.05 -6.16
CA GLY A 48 8.02 -3.55 -7.21
C GLY A 48 6.69 -4.10 -6.69
N ARG A 49 6.64 -4.48 -5.40
CA ARG A 49 5.45 -4.98 -4.71
C ARG A 49 5.28 -4.29 -3.35
N LEU A 50 4.08 -3.83 -3.05
CA LEU A 50 3.74 -3.23 -1.77
C LEU A 50 2.60 -4.00 -1.13
N THR A 51 2.79 -4.49 0.09
CA THR A 51 1.73 -5.15 0.87
C THR A 51 1.33 -4.27 2.04
N PHE A 52 0.04 -4.04 2.18
CA PHE A 52 -0.55 -3.36 3.33
C PHE A 52 -1.27 -4.37 4.21
N GLU A 53 -0.82 -4.44 5.45
CA GLU A 53 -1.38 -5.34 6.45
C GLU A 53 -1.58 -4.58 7.76
N PRO A 54 -2.53 -3.62 7.79
CA PRO A 54 -2.84 -2.94 9.03
C PRO A 54 -3.42 -3.97 10.02
N GLY A 55 -2.94 -3.93 11.26
CA GLY A 55 -3.39 -4.85 12.31
C GLY A 55 -4.90 -4.73 12.57
N GLU A 56 -5.50 -5.73 13.21
CA GLU A 56 -6.96 -5.83 13.38
C GLU A 56 -7.62 -4.64 14.09
N ASN A 57 -6.86 -3.91 14.90
CA ASN A 57 -7.30 -2.73 15.66
C ASN A 57 -6.91 -1.41 14.97
N ALA A 58 -6.44 -1.46 13.73
CA ALA A 58 -6.10 -0.26 12.98
C ALA A 58 -7.37 0.55 12.64
N PRO A 59 -7.26 1.88 12.51
CA PRO A 59 -8.38 2.70 12.03
C PRO A 59 -8.90 2.17 10.69
N HIS A 60 -10.23 2.14 10.52
CA HIS A 60 -10.90 1.75 9.26
C HIS A 60 -10.29 2.42 8.02
N SER A 61 -9.89 3.68 8.14
CA SER A 61 -9.24 4.44 7.08
C SER A 61 -7.87 3.89 6.61
N LEU A 62 -7.25 2.94 7.31
CA LEU A 62 -6.03 2.24 6.87
C LEU A 62 -6.34 0.96 6.08
N HIS A 63 -7.60 0.50 6.09
CA HIS A 63 -8.07 -0.63 5.28
C HIS A 63 -8.56 -0.18 3.89
N SER A 64 -8.62 1.13 3.63
CA SER A 64 -9.13 1.71 2.37
C SER A 64 -8.06 1.77 1.27
N VAL A 65 -8.33 1.11 0.15
CA VAL A 65 -7.49 1.09 -1.06
C VAL A 65 -7.38 2.47 -1.69
N ASP A 66 -8.50 3.18 -1.78
CA ASP A 66 -8.57 4.54 -2.32
C ASP A 66 -7.59 5.48 -1.61
N ARG A 67 -7.48 5.37 -0.30
CA ARG A 67 -6.55 6.21 0.47
C ARG A 67 -5.10 5.92 0.10
N ILE A 68 -4.72 4.65 0.00
CA ILE A 68 -3.36 4.23 -0.34
C ILE A 68 -2.98 4.72 -1.73
N LEU A 69 -3.85 4.48 -2.71
CA LEU A 69 -3.65 4.97 -4.07
C LEU A 69 -3.63 6.50 -4.13
N GLY A 70 -4.49 7.16 -3.36
CA GLY A 70 -4.52 8.61 -3.18
C GLY A 70 -3.19 9.19 -2.68
N ILE A 71 -2.51 8.49 -1.77
CA ILE A 71 -1.18 8.89 -1.29
C ILE A 71 -0.12 8.71 -2.38
N ILE A 72 -0.15 7.59 -3.10
CA ILE A 72 0.82 7.28 -4.18
C ILE A 72 0.68 8.30 -5.32
N ILE A 73 -0.57 8.64 -5.70
CA ILE A 73 -0.85 9.56 -6.80
C ILE A 73 -0.60 11.03 -6.43
N ALA A 74 -0.68 11.41 -5.15
CA ALA A 74 -0.50 12.80 -4.71
C ALA A 74 0.83 13.41 -5.19
N ASN A 75 1.84 12.59 -5.45
CA ASN A 75 3.14 13.06 -5.93
C ASN A 75 3.21 13.27 -7.46
N VAL A 76 2.27 12.69 -8.22
CA VAL A 76 2.22 12.79 -9.70
C VAL A 76 2.08 14.25 -10.13
N ALA A 77 1.26 15.04 -9.45
CA ALA A 77 1.08 16.47 -9.73
C ALA A 77 2.39 17.28 -9.61
N ASN A 78 3.35 16.79 -8.81
CA ASN A 78 4.67 17.40 -8.64
C ASN A 78 5.72 16.79 -9.59
N GLY A 79 5.30 15.99 -10.59
CA GLY A 79 6.18 15.31 -11.54
C GLY A 79 6.94 14.10 -10.95
N GLY A 80 6.58 13.66 -9.73
CA GLY A 80 7.24 12.54 -9.05
C GLY A 80 6.36 11.30 -9.00
N LEU A 81 6.89 10.14 -9.40
CA LEU A 81 6.25 8.85 -9.14
C LEU A 81 6.81 8.25 -7.85
N MET A 82 5.96 8.01 -6.86
CA MET A 82 6.34 7.19 -5.70
C MET A 82 6.56 5.75 -6.20
N TRP A 83 7.70 5.15 -5.84
CA TRP A 83 8.10 3.82 -6.29
C TRP A 83 7.86 3.57 -7.78
N SER A 84 8.65 4.20 -8.65
CA SER A 84 8.49 4.11 -10.11
C SER A 84 8.52 2.70 -10.72
N LYS A 85 8.89 1.67 -9.94
CA LYS A 85 8.88 0.26 -10.33
C LYS A 85 7.69 -0.53 -9.76
N LEU A 86 6.81 0.09 -8.99
CA LEU A 86 5.72 -0.56 -8.27
C LEU A 86 4.67 -1.09 -9.27
N ALA A 87 4.69 -2.40 -9.46
CA ALA A 87 3.81 -3.10 -10.38
C ALA A 87 2.61 -3.75 -9.67
N SER A 88 2.70 -3.96 -8.36
CA SER A 88 1.74 -4.78 -7.62
C SER A 88 1.48 -4.24 -6.22
N ILE A 89 0.21 -4.11 -5.86
CA ILE A 89 -0.22 -3.74 -4.51
C ILE A 89 -1.05 -4.89 -3.95
N ALA A 90 -0.80 -5.25 -2.70
CA ALA A 90 -1.52 -6.29 -1.98
C ALA A 90 -2.12 -5.69 -0.71
N LEU A 91 -3.37 -6.02 -0.38
CA LEU A 91 -4.00 -5.59 0.86
C LEU A 91 -4.55 -6.77 1.63
N GLY A 92 -3.99 -7.04 2.81
CA GLY A 92 -4.32 -8.24 3.57
C GLY A 92 -5.57 -8.16 4.43
N THR A 93 -6.15 -6.98 4.60
CA THR A 93 -7.21 -6.77 5.61
C THR A 93 -8.35 -5.90 5.10
N SER A 94 -8.67 -5.95 3.80
CA SER A 94 -9.94 -5.41 3.30
C SER A 94 -11.09 -6.19 3.99
N ARG A 95 -11.56 -5.66 5.12
CA ARG A 95 -12.73 -6.15 5.86
C ARG A 95 -14.03 -5.66 5.20
N GLU A 96 -13.93 -4.80 4.20
CA GLU A 96 -15.06 -4.05 3.66
C GLU A 96 -15.40 -4.49 2.24
N TYR A 97 -16.70 -4.57 1.99
CA TYR A 97 -17.27 -4.61 0.65
C TYR A 97 -16.95 -3.27 -0.03
N PHE A 98 -16.30 -3.30 -1.19
CA PHE A 98 -16.13 -2.10 -2.00
C PHE A 98 -17.49 -1.57 -2.44
N SER A 99 -17.81 -0.32 -2.11
CA SER A 99 -18.92 0.36 -2.74
C SER A 99 -18.61 0.63 -4.22
N VAL A 100 -19.65 0.77 -5.04
CA VAL A 100 -19.51 1.12 -6.48
C VAL A 100 -18.75 2.45 -6.65
N ALA A 101 -18.91 3.38 -5.71
CA ALA A 101 -18.21 4.67 -5.75
C ALA A 101 -16.71 4.52 -5.48
N GLU A 102 -16.33 3.71 -4.49
CA GLU A 102 -14.92 3.41 -4.19
C GLU A 102 -14.26 2.67 -5.35
N LEU A 103 -14.98 1.74 -5.98
CA LEU A 103 -14.50 1.05 -7.17
C LEU A 103 -14.21 2.03 -8.32
N GLY A 104 -15.14 2.96 -8.58
CA GLY A 104 -14.96 3.99 -9.60
C GLY A 104 -13.77 4.92 -9.31
N SER A 105 -13.62 5.32 -8.05
CA SER A 105 -12.49 6.13 -7.57
C SER A 105 -11.15 5.41 -7.72
N THR A 106 -11.08 4.15 -7.29
CA THR A 106 -9.88 3.31 -7.39
C THR A 106 -9.49 3.12 -8.85
N LYS A 107 -10.45 2.80 -9.72
CA LYS A 107 -10.25 2.66 -11.17
C LYS A 107 -9.69 3.94 -11.80
N ALA A 108 -10.28 5.09 -11.48
CA ALA A 108 -9.82 6.38 -11.99
C ALA A 108 -8.39 6.69 -11.55
N THR A 109 -8.05 6.37 -10.30
CA THR A 109 -6.71 6.61 -9.75
C THR A 109 -5.66 5.71 -10.42
N ILE A 110 -5.96 4.43 -10.63
CA ILE A 110 -5.07 3.50 -11.35
C ILE A 110 -4.82 3.97 -12.79
N LEU A 111 -5.86 4.40 -13.50
CA LEU A 111 -5.74 4.95 -14.85
C LEU A 111 -4.82 6.18 -14.89
N GLN A 112 -4.95 7.08 -13.92
CA GLN A 112 -4.09 8.27 -13.84
C GLN A 112 -2.64 7.90 -13.54
N LEU A 113 -2.39 6.92 -12.66
CA LEU A 113 -1.04 6.41 -12.40
C LEU A 113 -0.43 5.81 -13.68
N GLN A 114 -1.17 4.97 -14.40
CA GLN A 114 -0.72 4.37 -15.66
C GLN A 114 -0.46 5.42 -16.74
N ALA A 115 -1.34 6.43 -16.87
CA ALA A 115 -1.15 7.55 -17.79
C ALA A 115 0.10 8.38 -17.46
N ALA A 116 0.48 8.46 -16.19
CA ALA A 116 1.71 9.07 -15.73
C ALA A 116 2.96 8.17 -15.91
N GLY A 117 2.81 6.98 -16.50
CA GLY A 117 3.89 6.02 -16.76
C GLY A 117 4.19 5.07 -15.60
N HIS A 118 3.32 5.00 -14.59
CA HIS A 118 3.50 4.09 -13.46
C HIS A 118 3.16 2.63 -13.89
N PRO A 119 4.01 1.63 -13.57
CA PRO A 119 3.87 0.26 -14.09
C PRO A 119 2.81 -0.57 -13.33
N ILE A 120 1.90 0.06 -12.60
CA ILE A 120 0.93 -0.64 -11.76
C ILE A 120 -0.03 -1.44 -12.65
N ARG A 121 -0.07 -2.76 -12.41
CA ARG A 121 -0.87 -3.70 -13.20
C ARG A 121 -1.50 -4.83 -12.41
N ARG A 122 -1.20 -4.95 -11.11
CA ARG A 122 -1.76 -5.98 -10.22
C ARG A 122 -2.26 -5.42 -8.90
N LEU A 123 -3.42 -5.91 -8.47
CA LEU A 123 -4.03 -5.63 -7.18
C LEU A 123 -4.44 -6.95 -6.51
N LEU A 124 -3.78 -7.33 -5.42
CA LEU A 124 -4.03 -8.57 -4.69
C LEU A 124 -4.94 -8.29 -3.50
N LEU A 125 -6.10 -8.96 -3.44
CA LEU A 125 -7.12 -8.66 -2.44
C LEU A 125 -7.80 -9.90 -1.87
N PRO A 126 -8.34 -9.82 -0.64
CA PRO A 126 -9.01 -10.96 -0.02
C PRO A 126 -10.25 -11.37 -0.84
N GLU A 127 -10.57 -12.66 -0.86
CA GLU A 127 -11.68 -13.25 -1.64
C GLU A 127 -13.01 -12.47 -1.51
N LYS A 128 -13.31 -11.97 -0.31
CA LYS A 128 -14.54 -11.23 -0.01
C LYS A 128 -14.69 -9.91 -0.77
N ALA A 129 -13.59 -9.37 -1.27
CA ALA A 129 -13.54 -8.16 -2.09
C ALA A 129 -13.70 -8.45 -3.59
N HIS A 130 -13.50 -9.70 -4.02
CA HIS A 130 -13.30 -10.05 -5.43
C HIS A 130 -14.57 -9.85 -6.29
N ALA A 131 -15.76 -10.10 -5.74
CA ALA A 131 -17.02 -10.00 -6.48
C ALA A 131 -17.35 -8.57 -6.96
N ALA A 132 -17.00 -7.54 -6.17
CA ALA A 132 -17.12 -6.14 -6.56
C ALA A 132 -16.01 -5.70 -7.53
N MET A 133 -15.00 -6.55 -7.74
CA MET A 133 -13.75 -6.20 -8.40
C MET A 133 -13.53 -6.89 -9.73
N VAL A 134 -14.32 -7.90 -10.06
CA VAL A 134 -14.40 -8.48 -11.42
C VAL A 134 -14.59 -7.38 -12.49
N GLU A 135 -15.28 -6.27 -12.18
CA GLU A 135 -15.44 -5.11 -13.07
C GLU A 135 -14.14 -4.29 -13.31
N MET A 136 -13.14 -4.42 -12.43
CA MET A 136 -11.79 -3.86 -12.62
C MET A 136 -10.83 -4.79 -13.36
N GLY A 137 -11.19 -6.07 -13.56
CA GLY A 137 -10.35 -7.08 -14.21
C GLY A 137 -9.95 -6.74 -15.66
N GLU A 138 -10.71 -5.85 -16.31
CA GLU A 138 -10.36 -5.34 -17.65
C GLU A 138 -9.20 -4.33 -17.64
N LEU A 139 -8.94 -3.68 -16.52
CA LEU A 139 -7.93 -2.62 -16.37
C LEU A 139 -6.66 -3.10 -15.67
N ILE A 140 -6.84 -3.95 -14.66
CA ILE A 140 -5.78 -4.39 -13.77
C ILE A 140 -6.01 -5.87 -13.41
N GLU A 141 -4.95 -6.66 -13.36
CA GLU A 141 -5.02 -8.03 -12.89
C GLU A 141 -5.39 -8.02 -11.40
N ILE A 142 -6.53 -8.64 -11.06
CA ILE A 142 -6.94 -8.81 -9.68
C ILE A 142 -6.67 -10.25 -9.31
N GLU A 143 -5.80 -10.41 -8.33
CA GLU A 143 -5.38 -11.69 -7.81
C GLU A 143 -5.91 -11.85 -6.39
N GLU A 144 -6.14 -13.08 -5.97
CA GLU A 144 -6.46 -13.34 -4.59
C GLU A 144 -5.23 -13.03 -3.72
N TYR A 145 -5.46 -12.30 -2.63
CA TYR A 145 -4.45 -12.13 -1.60
C TYR A 145 -4.36 -13.42 -0.79
N ASP A 146 -3.35 -14.23 -1.07
CA ASP A 146 -2.93 -15.32 -0.19
C ASP A 146 -1.72 -14.88 0.64
N VAL A 147 -1.77 -15.19 1.94
CA VAL A 147 -0.64 -14.96 2.84
C VAL A 147 0.28 -16.17 2.73
N ASP A 148 1.13 -16.18 1.71
CA ASP A 148 2.26 -17.14 1.59
C ASP A 148 3.34 -16.94 2.66
N TRP A 149 3.18 -15.95 3.55
CA TRP A 149 4.10 -15.69 4.64
C TRP A 149 3.77 -16.58 5.85
N PRO A 150 4.75 -17.13 6.58
CA PRO A 150 4.46 -17.79 7.84
C PRO A 150 3.69 -16.80 8.73
N ARG A 151 2.47 -17.18 9.16
CA ARG A 151 1.73 -16.42 10.17
C ARG A 151 2.72 -16.08 11.27
N THR A 152 2.84 -14.80 11.63
CA THR A 152 3.68 -14.37 12.75
C THR A 152 3.48 -15.33 13.89
N PHE A 153 4.57 -15.89 14.44
CA PHE A 153 4.49 -16.83 15.55
C PHE A 153 3.60 -16.24 16.64
N GLU A 154 2.39 -16.77 16.77
CA GLU A 154 1.55 -16.48 17.93
C GLU A 154 2.26 -17.12 19.11
N TRP A 155 2.81 -16.29 19.99
CA TRP A 155 3.28 -16.76 21.29
C TRP A 155 2.04 -17.15 22.08
N TRP A 156 1.80 -18.45 22.24
CA TRP A 156 0.74 -18.96 23.11
C TRP A 156 1.09 -18.53 24.54
N GLY A 157 0.30 -17.61 25.09
CA GLY A 157 0.32 -17.21 26.50
C GLY A 157 -0.77 -17.92 27.27
#